data_AF-K8NVR9-F1
#
_entry.id   AF-K8NVR9-F1
#
_cell.length_a   1.000
_cell.length_b   1.000
_cell.length_c   1.000
_cell.angle_alpha   90.00
_cell.angle_beta   90.00
_cell.angle_gamma   90.00
#
_symmetry.space_group_name_H-M   'P 1'
#
loop_
_entity.id
_entity.type
_entity.pdbx_description
1 polymer ?
#
loop_
_entity_poly.entity_id
_entity_poly.type
_entity_poly.pdbx_seq_one_letter_code
_entity_poly.pdbx_strand_id
1 'polypeptide(L)'
;MGDYDPLREYLSQQTKTELVLSFEEIEDLLGFALPRASQRASWWEKERNPENARPQRDAIRDGGYEATRLADGKGVRFRKLSAGRFRG
;
A
#
# COMPACT_ATOMS: atom_id res chain seq x y z
N MET A 1 13.64 -9.13 -5.50
CA MET A 1 13.11 -8.32 -4.39
C MET A 1 12.90 -6.92 -4.92
N GLY A 2 11.67 -6.42 -4.89
CA GLY A 2 11.40 -5.02 -5.21
C GLY A 2 11.61 -4.15 -3.97
N ASP A 3 11.79 -2.84 -4.15
CA ASP A 3 12.01 -1.90 -3.04
C ASP A 3 10.86 -1.92 -2.00
N TYR A 4 9.67 -2.40 -2.38
CA TYR A 4 8.48 -2.47 -1.53
C TYR A 4 8.20 -3.85 -0.93
N ASP A 5 9.10 -4.82 -1.09
CA ASP A 5 8.94 -6.16 -0.53
C ASP A 5 8.78 -6.18 1.02
N PRO A 6 9.47 -5.33 1.80
CA PRO A 6 9.24 -5.25 3.25
C PRO A 6 7.81 -4.84 3.61
N LEU A 7 7.21 -3.92 2.85
CA LEU A 7 5.82 -3.50 3.04
C LEU A 7 4.85 -4.63 2.70
N ARG A 8 5.10 -5.37 1.62
CA ARG A 8 4.33 -6.56 1.24
C ARG A 8 4.35 -7.61 2.34
N GLU A 9 5.54 -7.98 2.83
CA GLU A 9 5.72 -8.97 3.89
C GLU A 9 5.00 -8.52 5.16
N TYR A 10 5.20 -7.27 5.59
CA TYR A 10 4.54 -6.71 6.76
C TYR A 10 3.01 -6.79 6.66
N LEU A 11 2.44 -6.41 5.51
CA LEU A 11 0.99 -6.47 5.26
C LEU A 11 0.48 -7.91 5.24
N SER A 12 1.19 -8.84 4.61
CA SER A 12 0.80 -10.26 4.51
C SER A 12 0.64 -10.94 5.88
N GLN A 13 1.42 -10.50 6.86
CA GLN A 13 1.40 -11.00 8.24
C GLN A 13 0.25 -10.39 9.06
N GLN A 14 -0.44 -9.36 8.56
CA GLN A 14 -1.53 -8.71 9.28
C GLN A 14 -2.84 -9.52 9.21
N THR A 15 -3.49 -9.64 10.36
CA THR A 15 -4.82 -10.26 10.48
C THR A 15 -5.96 -9.26 10.44
N LYS A 16 -5.68 -7.97 10.73
CA LYS A 16 -6.67 -6.90 10.80
C LYS A 16 -7.28 -6.61 9.42
N THR A 17 -8.60 -6.39 9.38
CA THR A 17 -9.31 -5.98 8.17
C THR A 17 -8.91 -4.59 7.72
N GLU A 18 -8.54 -3.72 8.66
CA GLU A 18 -8.09 -2.37 8.39
C GLU A 18 -6.88 -2.03 9.24
N LEU A 19 -5.92 -1.37 8.61
CA LEU A 19 -4.68 -0.90 9.21
C LEU A 19 -4.43 0.52 8.73
N VAL A 20 -3.88 1.37 9.59
CA VAL A 20 -3.40 2.69 9.22
C VAL A 20 -1.92 2.72 9.52
N LEU A 21 -1.11 3.15 8.56
CA LEU A 21 0.31 3.46 8.76
C LEU A 21 0.56 4.90 8.35
N SER A 22 1.40 5.57 9.13
CA SER A 22 1.94 6.89 8.81
C SER A 22 3.00 6.78 7.72
N PHE A 23 3.32 7.89 7.04
CA PHE A 23 4.41 7.85 6.06
C PHE A 23 5.75 7.45 6.69
N GLU A 24 6.04 7.95 7.88
CA GLU A 24 7.26 7.63 8.63
C GLU A 24 7.35 6.13 8.97
N GLU A 25 6.24 5.50 9.38
CA GLU A 25 6.20 4.05 9.64
C GLU A 25 6.45 3.24 8.37
N ILE A 26 5.93 3.70 7.24
CA ILE A 26 6.17 3.03 5.95
C ILE A 26 7.63 3.20 5.52
N GLU A 27 8.20 4.39 5.69
CA GLU A 27 9.61 4.67 5.37
C GLU A 27 10.58 3.88 6.25
N ASP A 28 10.26 3.72 7.54
CA ASP A 28 11.01 2.88 8.48
C ASP A 28 10.98 1.40 8.05
N LEU A 29 9.81 0.89 7.69
CA LEU A 29 9.65 -0.48 7.15
C LEU A 29 10.45 -0.69 5.86
N LEU A 30 10.47 0.31 4.98
CA LEU A 30 11.14 0.24 3.69
C LEU A 30 12.66 0.50 3.78
N GLY A 31 13.11 1.17 4.84
CA GLY A 31 14.50 1.61 5.00
C GLY A 31 14.88 2.78 4.09
N PHE A 32 13.91 3.48 3.49
CA PHE A 32 14.14 4.65 2.65
C PHE A 32 12.96 5.62 2.70
N ALA A 33 13.26 6.89 2.42
CA ALA A 33 12.24 7.94 2.33
C ALA A 33 11.39 7.78 1.06
N LEU A 34 10.07 7.83 1.22
CA LEU A 34 9.12 7.75 0.14
C LEU A 34 9.30 8.97 -0.80
N PRO A 35 9.10 8.79 -2.12
CA PRO A 35 9.19 9.90 -3.04
C PRO A 35 8.07 10.91 -2.75
N ARG A 36 8.29 12.19 -3.06
CA ARG A 36 7.29 13.27 -2.92
C ARG A 36 5.93 12.94 -3.56
N ALA A 37 5.91 12.06 -4.56
CA ALA A 37 4.69 11.57 -5.19
C ALA A 37 3.78 10.76 -4.25
N SER A 38 4.29 10.16 -3.17
CA SER A 38 3.51 9.47 -2.13
C SER A 38 2.51 10.38 -1.42
N GLN A 39 2.70 11.70 -1.49
CA GLN A 39 1.74 12.67 -0.99
C GLN A 39 0.44 12.74 -1.82
N ARG A 40 0.39 12.09 -2.98
CA ARG A 40 -0.78 12.08 -3.85
C ARG A 40 -1.61 10.82 -3.58
N ALA A 41 -2.92 11.00 -3.35
CA ALA A 41 -3.90 9.93 -3.29
C ALA A 41 -3.75 8.92 -4.45
N SER A 42 -3.63 9.43 -5.69
CA SER A 42 -3.46 8.61 -6.90
C SER A 42 -2.18 7.78 -6.95
N TRP A 43 -1.20 8.03 -6.08
CA TRP A 43 0.01 7.21 -5.97
C TRP A 43 -0.24 5.90 -5.21
N TRP A 44 -1.18 5.91 -4.26
CA TRP A 44 -1.58 4.76 -3.45
C TRP A 44 -2.79 4.04 -4.03
N GLU A 45 -3.75 4.82 -4.54
CA GLU A 45 -5.04 4.33 -4.99
C GLU A 45 -4.99 3.73 -6.40
N LYS A 46 -6.06 3.04 -6.78
CA LYS A 46 -6.19 2.44 -8.11
C LYS A 46 -6.32 3.54 -9.17
N GLU A 47 -5.23 3.88 -9.85
CA GLU A 47 -5.30 4.67 -11.09
C GLU A 47 -5.78 3.79 -12.26
N ARG A 48 -6.73 4.30 -13.06
CA ARG A 48 -7.32 3.62 -14.23
C ARG A 48 -6.36 3.44 -15.40
N ASN A 49 -5.15 4.00 -15.34
CA ASN A 49 -4.16 3.89 -16.41
C ASN A 49 -3.23 2.68 -16.18
N PRO A 50 -3.27 1.64 -17.06
CA PRO A 50 -2.46 0.43 -16.92
C PRO A 50 -0.95 0.65 -17.20
N GLU A 51 -0.57 1.80 -17.78
CA GLU A 51 0.81 2.09 -18.20
C GLU A 51 1.72 2.54 -17.05
N ASN A 52 1.14 2.84 -15.87
CA ASN A 52 1.85 3.18 -14.65
C ASN A 52 1.62 2.10 -13.59
N ALA A 53 1.94 0.84 -13.91
CA ALA A 53 2.05 -0.20 -12.89
C ALA A 53 3.14 0.21 -11.91
N ARG A 54 2.74 0.66 -10.71
CA ARG A 54 3.67 1.19 -9.73
C ARG A 54 4.09 0.07 -8.77
N PRO A 55 5.39 -0.17 -8.55
CA PRO A 55 5.89 -1.33 -7.78
C PRO A 55 5.34 -1.41 -6.35
N GLN A 56 5.01 -0.28 -5.72
CA GLN A 56 4.36 -0.29 -4.40
C GLN A 56 2.95 -0.86 -4.43
N ARG A 57 2.19 -0.63 -5.51
CA ARG A 57 0.79 -1.07 -5.60
C ARG A 57 0.72 -2.58 -5.73
N ASP A 58 1.65 -3.15 -6.50
CA ASP A 58 1.81 -4.61 -6.60
C ASP A 58 2.20 -5.22 -5.25
N ALA A 59 3.17 -4.63 -4.55
CA ALA A 59 3.55 -5.08 -3.20
C ALA A 59 2.36 -5.06 -2.21
N ILE A 60 1.57 -3.99 -2.20
CA ILE A 60 0.39 -3.86 -1.32
C ILE A 60 -0.68 -4.91 -1.67
N ARG A 61 -0.94 -5.13 -2.97
CA ARG A 61 -1.91 -6.12 -3.44
C ARG A 61 -1.47 -7.54 -3.16
N ASP A 62 -0.20 -7.86 -3.35
CA ASP A 62 0.37 -9.17 -3.04
C ASP A 62 0.36 -9.44 -1.53
N GLY A 63 0.55 -8.40 -0.72
CA GLY A 63 0.31 -8.44 0.73
C GLY A 63 -1.16 -8.64 1.12
N GLY A 64 -2.10 -8.63 0.17
CA GLY A 64 -3.52 -8.89 0.40
C GLY A 64 -4.35 -7.66 0.80
N TYR A 65 -3.86 -6.45 0.55
CA TYR A 65 -4.52 -5.20 0.92
C TYR A 65 -4.74 -4.27 -0.30
N GLU A 66 -5.60 -3.28 -0.12
CA GLU A 66 -5.65 -2.08 -0.95
C GLU A 66 -5.35 -0.84 -0.10
N ALA A 67 -4.67 0.15 -0.69
CA ALA A 67 -4.28 1.36 -0.01
C ALA A 67 -5.18 2.55 -0.41
N THR A 68 -5.45 3.43 0.56
CA THR A 68 -6.14 4.70 0.37
C THR A 68 -5.47 5.75 1.24
N ARG A 69 -5.08 6.88 0.64
CA ARG A 69 -4.46 7.97 1.41
C ARG A 69 -5.50 8.59 2.35
N LEU A 70 -5.10 8.87 3.59
CA LEU A 70 -5.97 9.57 4.54
C LEU A 70 -6.14 11.04 4.15
N ALA A 71 -7.35 11.57 4.35
CA ALA A 71 -7.69 12.97 4.06
C ALA A 71 -6.89 13.96 4.92
N ASP A 72 -6.57 13.58 6.16
CA ASP A 72 -5.73 14.36 7.09
C ASP A 72 -4.25 14.41 6.65
N GLY A 73 -3.87 13.64 5.63
CA GLY A 73 -2.54 13.70 5.00
C GLY A 73 -1.41 13.09 5.83
N LYS A 74 -1.70 12.48 6.98
CA LYS A 74 -0.69 11.89 7.87
C LYS A 74 -0.30 10.44 7.54
N GLY A 75 -1.05 9.77 6.67
CA GLY A 75 -0.77 8.37 6.37
C GLY A 75 -1.71 7.72 5.36
N VAL A 76 -1.67 6.40 5.36
CA VAL A 76 -2.33 5.52 4.40
C VAL A 76 -3.12 4.46 5.16
N ARG A 77 -4.37 4.29 4.77
CA ARG A 77 -5.22 3.19 5.22
C ARG A 77 -5.04 2.01 4.28
N PHE A 78 -4.73 0.86 4.85
CA PHE A 78 -4.70 -0.42 4.18
C PHE A 78 -5.95 -1.20 4.58
N ARG A 79 -6.75 -1.59 3.59
CA ARG A 79 -7.93 -2.43 3.79
C ARG A 79 -7.70 -3.80 3.18
N LYS A 80 -7.96 -4.86 3.95
CA LYS A 80 -7.79 -6.24 3.50
C LYS A 80 -8.73 -6.51 2.33
N LEU A 81 -8.21 -7.10 1.28
CA LEU A 81 -9.02 -7.58 0.17
C LEU A 81 -9.84 -8.76 0.69
N SER A 82 -11.15 -8.58 0.86
CA SER A 82 -12.03 -9.68 1.27
C SER A 82 -11.90 -10.82 0.27
N ALA A 83 -11.78 -12.05 0.78
CA ALA A 83 -11.60 -13.28 -0.01
C ALA A 83 -12.70 -13.53 -1.06
N GLY A 84 -13.80 -12.77 -1.03
CA GLY A 84 -14.85 -12.78 -2.04
C GLY A 84 -14.48 -12.18 -3.41
N ARG A 85 -13.28 -11.61 -3.61
CA ARG A 85 -12.85 -11.04 -4.91
C ARG A 85 -11.71 -11.80 -5.62
N PHE A 86 -11.22 -12.90 -5.04
CA PHE A 86 -10.14 -13.73 -5.61
C PHE A 86 -10.58 -15.15 -5.98
N ARG A 87 -11.89 -15.39 -6.12
CA ARG A 87 -12.45 -16.59 -6.75
C ARG A 87 -13.30 -16.19 -7.94
N GLY A 88 -12.68 -16.16 -9.12
CA GLY A 88 -13.29 -15.98 -10.42
C GLY A 88 -12.35 -16.56 -11.46
#